data_AF-A0A819VP79-F1
#
_entry.id   AF-A0A819VP79-F1
#
_cell.length_a   1.000
_cell.length_b   1.000
_cell.length_c   1.000
_cell.angle_alpha   90.00
_cell.angle_beta   90.00
_cell.angle_gamma   90.00
#
_symmetry.space_group_name_H-M   'P 1'
#
loop_
_entity.id
_entity.type
_entity.pdbx_description
1 polymer ?
#
loop_
_entity_poly.entity_id
_entity_poly.type
_entity_poly.pdbx_seq_one_letter_code
_entity_poly.pdbx_strand_id
1 'polypeptide(L)'
;MEGFAQRVLKLNYIQQPQGACTSKLIPEHVYLDCLPSTEVEARTEIIDTLQQLQESMMKGVEITGDVKYLKHSFSYKYSSQTRYMIDNLVKTNSEVLYTTAKVSYVKLWAFTPFLNLSDPFRYVIENLPCCNFNDTDVEKYINENIFAYCGFSYTWTVMLGGIAQQNMFIDKLQLATIEQKQF
;
A
#
# COMPACT_ATOMS: atom_id res chain seq x y z
N MET A 1 7.68 4.82 9.40
CA MET A 1 7.24 4.32 8.08
C MET A 1 6.13 5.23 7.62
N GLU A 2 6.42 6.15 6.70
CA GLU A 2 5.36 6.97 6.09
C GLU A 2 4.40 6.05 5.32
N GLY A 3 3.09 6.19 5.54
CA GLY A 3 2.06 5.38 4.87
C GLY A 3 1.44 4.25 5.70
N PHE A 4 2.05 3.82 6.81
CA PHE A 4 1.40 2.94 7.80
C PHE A 4 0.89 3.76 8.99
N ALA A 5 -0.41 3.65 9.24
CA ALA A 5 -1.10 4.31 10.35
C ALA A 5 -1.02 3.47 11.65
N GLN A 6 -1.70 3.92 12.70
CA GLN A 6 -1.72 3.22 13.99
C GLN A 6 -2.29 1.80 13.87
N ARG A 7 -1.83 0.91 14.74
CA ARG A 7 -2.26 -0.49 14.79
C ARG A 7 -3.77 -0.61 15.04
N VAL A 8 -4.47 -1.30 14.16
CA VAL A 8 -5.91 -1.62 14.31
C VAL A 8 -6.11 -2.92 15.09
N LEU A 9 -5.23 -3.89 14.88
CA LEU A 9 -5.28 -5.22 15.50
C LEU A 9 -4.27 -5.33 16.65
N LYS A 10 -4.65 -6.10 17.68
CA LYS A 10 -3.76 -6.49 18.77
C LYS A 10 -2.97 -7.73 18.36
N LEU A 11 -1.65 -7.63 18.43
CA LEU A 11 -0.73 -8.71 18.08
C LEU A 11 -0.04 -9.21 19.35
N ASN A 12 -0.30 -10.47 19.72
CA ASN A 12 0.31 -11.13 20.88
C ASN A 12 1.40 -12.10 20.42
N TYR A 13 2.68 -11.76 20.62
CA TYR A 13 3.82 -12.55 20.12
C TYR A 13 4.14 -13.72 21.03
N ILE A 14 3.44 -14.83 20.85
CA ILE A 14 3.57 -16.04 21.69
C ILE A 14 3.90 -17.31 20.90
N GLN A 15 3.71 -17.31 19.58
CA GLN A 15 3.86 -18.50 18.76
C GLN A 15 5.29 -18.60 18.22
N GLN A 16 5.88 -19.80 18.28
CA GLN A 16 7.13 -20.08 17.59
C GLN A 16 6.87 -20.22 16.08
N PRO A 17 7.72 -19.64 15.22
CA PRO A 17 7.55 -19.73 13.79
C PRO A 17 7.69 -21.19 13.32
N GLN A 18 6.87 -21.57 12.34
CA GLN A 18 7.02 -22.84 11.64
C GLN A 18 7.93 -22.60 10.42
N GLY A 19 9.09 -23.25 10.37
CA GLY A 19 10.07 -23.11 9.29
C GLY A 19 11.38 -22.43 9.69
N ALA A 20 12.26 -22.19 8.70
CA ALA A 20 13.64 -21.78 8.93
C ALA A 20 13.92 -20.27 8.70
N CYS A 21 12.97 -19.50 8.18
CA CYS A 21 13.24 -18.13 7.74
C CYS A 21 13.29 -17.09 8.89
N THR A 22 12.89 -17.45 10.11
CA THR A 22 13.05 -16.58 11.28
C THR A 22 13.14 -17.40 12.56
N SER A 23 13.92 -16.92 13.53
CA SER A 23 13.96 -17.44 14.90
C SER A 23 13.10 -16.62 15.88
N LYS A 24 12.46 -15.54 15.40
CA LYS A 24 11.65 -14.65 16.24
C LYS A 24 10.23 -15.17 16.39
N LEU A 25 9.63 -14.90 17.55
CA LEU A 25 8.22 -15.17 17.80
C LEU A 25 7.33 -14.46 16.79
N ILE A 26 6.24 -15.12 16.41
CA ILE A 26 5.18 -14.56 15.58
C ILE A 26 3.92 -14.33 16.43
N PRO A 27 3.05 -13.39 16.04
CA PRO A 27 1.78 -13.20 16.72
C PRO A 27 0.89 -14.44 16.65
N GLU A 28 0.13 -14.68 17.71
CA GLU A 28 -0.98 -15.63 17.69
C GLU A 28 -1.95 -15.30 16.53
N HIS A 29 -2.47 -16.33 15.87
CA HIS A 29 -3.37 -16.22 14.70
C HIS A 29 -2.78 -15.47 13.50
N VAL A 30 -1.46 -15.29 13.47
CA VAL A 30 -0.72 -14.86 12.28
C VAL A 30 0.10 -16.05 11.80
N TYR A 31 -0.08 -16.39 10.54
CA TYR A 31 0.66 -17.45 9.89
C TYR A 31 1.83 -16.86 9.11
N LEU A 32 2.90 -17.63 9.07
CA LEU A 32 4.13 -17.27 8.40
C LEU A 32 4.46 -18.36 7.38
N ASP A 33 4.71 -17.93 6.15
CA ASP A 33 5.21 -18.79 5.07
C ASP A 33 6.57 -18.28 4.60
N CYS A 34 7.53 -19.19 4.53
CA CYS A 34 8.90 -18.92 4.12
C CYS A 34 9.01 -19.13 2.61
N LEU A 35 9.12 -18.04 1.87
CA LEU A 35 9.21 -18.08 0.41
C LEU A 35 10.67 -18.34 -0.02
N PRO A 36 10.91 -19.14 -1.07
CA PRO A 36 12.24 -19.32 -1.61
C PRO A 36 12.76 -17.97 -2.14
N SER A 37 13.89 -17.49 -1.61
CA SER A 37 14.47 -16.18 -1.97
C SER A 37 15.04 -16.10 -3.40
N THR A 38 14.68 -17.05 -4.27
CA THR A 38 15.08 -17.15 -5.67
C THR A 38 14.08 -16.51 -6.63
N GLU A 39 12.87 -16.20 -6.17
CA GLU A 39 11.84 -15.57 -6.99
C GLU A 39 12.07 -14.05 -7.03
N VAL A 40 12.81 -13.61 -8.06
CA VAL A 40 13.00 -12.20 -8.38
C VAL A 40 12.00 -11.81 -9.46
N GLU A 41 11.05 -10.93 -9.13
CA GLU A 41 10.15 -10.34 -10.11
C GLU A 41 10.70 -8.99 -10.57
N ALA A 42 11.23 -8.95 -11.79
CA ALA A 42 11.67 -7.71 -12.43
C ALA A 42 10.68 -7.29 -13.52
N ARG A 43 10.24 -6.03 -13.48
CA ARG A 43 9.30 -5.48 -14.45
C ARG A 43 9.67 -4.04 -14.77
N THR A 44 9.68 -3.73 -16.06
CA THR A 44 9.77 -2.36 -16.58
C THR A 44 8.48 -2.01 -17.29
N GLU A 45 7.94 -0.83 -17.04
CA GLU A 45 6.79 -0.28 -17.74
C GLU A 45 7.02 1.18 -18.12
N ILE A 46 6.48 1.58 -19.27
CA ILE A 46 6.41 2.99 -19.67
C ILE A 46 5.07 3.52 -19.15
N ILE A 47 5.12 4.66 -18.47
CA ILE A 47 3.97 5.34 -17.89
C ILE A 47 3.89 6.71 -18.56
N ASP A 48 2.83 6.93 -19.35
CA ASP A 48 2.58 8.15 -20.11
C ASP A 48 1.42 8.99 -19.54
N THR A 49 0.59 8.38 -18.69
CA THR A 49 -0.69 8.89 -18.22
C THR A 49 -0.88 8.60 -16.73
N LEU A 50 -1.73 9.41 -16.09
CA LEU A 50 -2.09 9.22 -14.69
C LEU A 50 -2.82 7.89 -14.43
N GLN A 51 -3.58 7.40 -15.42
CA GLN A 51 -4.26 6.12 -15.32
C GLN A 51 -3.25 4.96 -15.28
N GLN A 52 -2.26 4.94 -16.19
CA GLN A 52 -1.20 3.93 -16.17
C GLN A 52 -0.39 3.98 -14.87
N LEU A 53 -0.14 5.18 -14.34
CA LEU A 53 0.51 5.34 -13.04
C LEU A 53 -0.31 4.71 -11.92
N GLN A 54 -1.61 4.97 -11.89
CA GLN A 54 -2.52 4.38 -10.89
C GLN A 54 -2.56 2.85 -10.99
N GLU A 55 -2.67 2.31 -12.19
CA GLU A 55 -2.67 0.86 -12.45
C GLU A 55 -1.33 0.22 -12.06
N SER A 56 -0.20 0.89 -12.31
CA SER A 56 1.13 0.45 -11.89
C SER A 56 1.24 0.35 -10.36
N MET A 57 0.82 1.40 -9.64
CA MET A 57 0.86 1.42 -8.18
C MET A 57 -0.07 0.37 -7.55
N MET A 58 -1.13 -0.03 -8.26
CA MET A 58 -2.09 -1.05 -7.82
C MET A 58 -1.55 -2.48 -7.85
N LYS A 59 -0.61 -2.80 -8.73
CA LYS A 59 -0.16 -4.19 -8.96
C LYS A 59 0.52 -4.85 -7.75
N GLY A 60 0.80 -4.10 -6.68
CA GLY A 60 1.34 -4.63 -5.42
C GLY A 60 0.34 -4.70 -4.27
N VAL A 61 -0.91 -4.29 -4.48
CA VAL A 61 -1.92 -4.16 -3.42
C VAL A 61 -3.15 -4.97 -3.78
N GLU A 62 -3.44 -6.00 -3.00
CA GLU A 62 -4.71 -6.71 -3.07
C GLU A 62 -5.71 -6.04 -2.12
N ILE A 63 -6.84 -5.59 -2.66
CA ILE A 63 -7.91 -4.95 -1.87
C ILE A 63 -9.12 -5.86 -1.84
N THR A 64 -9.55 -6.20 -0.63
CA THR A 64 -10.79 -6.92 -0.37
C THR A 64 -11.81 -5.95 0.23
N GLY A 65 -12.95 -5.74 -0.44
CA GLY A 65 -14.01 -4.83 0.03
C GLY A 65 -14.86 -4.19 -1.08
N ASP A 66 -15.95 -3.55 -0.69
CA ASP A 66 -16.92 -2.92 -1.61
C ASP A 66 -16.34 -1.76 -2.43
N VAL A 67 -16.70 -1.72 -3.72
CA VAL A 67 -16.17 -0.81 -4.75
C VAL A 67 -16.36 0.68 -4.42
N LYS A 68 -17.34 1.02 -3.58
CA LYS A 68 -17.61 2.41 -3.18
C LYS A 68 -16.44 3.07 -2.44
N TYR A 69 -15.70 2.32 -1.63
CA TYR A 69 -14.55 2.86 -0.89
C TYR A 69 -13.25 2.84 -1.73
N LEU A 70 -13.21 2.10 -2.85
CA LEU A 70 -12.06 2.02 -3.76
C LEU A 70 -11.71 3.37 -4.42
N LYS A 71 -12.70 4.25 -4.63
CA LYS A 71 -12.48 5.57 -5.23
C LYS A 71 -11.82 6.58 -4.29
N HIS A 72 -11.94 6.40 -2.98
CA HIS A 72 -11.27 7.24 -1.99
C HIS A 72 -9.99 6.60 -1.45
N SER A 73 -9.87 5.27 -1.49
CA SER A 73 -8.74 4.52 -0.95
C SER A 73 -7.45 4.64 -1.79
N PHE A 74 -7.50 5.23 -2.98
CA PHE A 74 -6.29 5.54 -3.76
C PHE A 74 -5.66 6.87 -3.33
N SER A 75 -5.15 6.85 -2.09
CA SER A 75 -4.41 7.94 -1.43
C SER A 75 -2.95 8.04 -1.89
N TYR A 76 -2.48 7.17 -2.79
CA TYR A 76 -1.10 7.25 -3.30
C TYR A 76 -0.78 8.58 -3.96
N LYS A 77 -1.77 9.29 -4.52
CA LYS A 77 -1.61 10.66 -5.03
C LYS A 77 -1.07 11.65 -3.98
N TYR A 78 -1.17 11.33 -2.69
CA TYR A 78 -0.62 12.14 -1.61
C TYR A 78 0.74 11.63 -1.12
N SER A 79 1.22 10.46 -1.59
CA SER A 79 2.60 10.06 -1.32
C SER A 79 3.56 11.01 -2.03
N SER A 80 4.70 11.31 -1.41
CA SER A 80 5.73 12.18 -1.98
C SER A 80 6.24 11.64 -3.32
N GLN A 81 6.45 10.32 -3.40
CA GLN A 81 6.93 9.65 -4.61
C GLN A 81 5.93 9.71 -5.77
N THR A 82 4.67 9.38 -5.52
CA THR A 82 3.65 9.45 -6.58
C THR A 82 3.41 10.91 -6.98
N ARG A 83 3.41 11.86 -6.04
CA ARG A 83 3.33 13.30 -6.39
C ARG A 83 4.47 13.73 -7.29
N TYR A 84 5.69 13.30 -7.00
CA TYR A 84 6.84 13.58 -7.85
C TYR A 84 6.66 13.00 -9.26
N MET A 85 6.17 11.77 -9.39
CA MET A 85 5.88 11.19 -10.71
C MET A 85 4.75 11.94 -11.45
N ILE A 86 3.66 12.29 -10.75
CA ILE A 86 2.54 13.07 -11.31
C ILE A 86 3.03 14.43 -11.82
N ASP A 87 3.83 15.13 -11.02
CA ASP A 87 4.35 16.44 -11.38
C ASP A 87 5.18 16.39 -12.66
N ASN A 88 6.03 15.38 -12.83
CA ASN A 88 6.80 15.22 -14.06
C ASN A 88 5.91 14.81 -15.26
N LEU A 89 4.98 13.88 -15.07
CA LEU A 89 4.05 13.47 -16.14
C LEU A 89 3.23 14.66 -16.66
N VAL A 90 2.70 15.50 -15.76
CA VAL A 90 1.75 16.57 -16.11
C VAL A 90 2.45 17.89 -16.44
N LYS A 91 3.42 18.32 -15.63
CA LYS A 91 4.02 19.66 -15.75
C LYS A 91 5.17 19.68 -16.76
N THR A 92 5.98 18.63 -16.82
CA THR A 92 7.13 18.55 -17.74
C THR A 92 6.83 17.77 -19.02
N ASN A 93 5.59 17.31 -19.21
CA ASN A 93 5.15 16.53 -20.37
C ASN A 93 6.12 15.36 -20.69
N SER A 94 6.59 14.68 -19.65
CA SER A 94 7.52 13.56 -19.77
C SER A 94 6.78 12.22 -19.70
N GLU A 95 7.41 11.17 -20.18
CA GLU A 95 7.06 9.77 -19.90
C GLU A 95 8.00 9.22 -18.82
N VAL A 96 7.52 8.25 -18.04
CA VAL A 96 8.33 7.60 -17.02
C VAL A 96 8.60 6.16 -17.43
N LEU A 97 9.87 5.82 -17.58
CA LEU A 97 10.31 4.45 -17.56
C LEU A 97 10.44 4.01 -16.10
N TYR A 98 9.50 3.19 -15.66
CA TYR A 98 9.39 2.70 -14.30
C TYR A 98 9.86 1.24 -14.23
N THR A 99 11.02 1.02 -13.61
CA THR A 99 11.61 -0.31 -13.41
C THR A 99 11.51 -0.68 -11.94
N THR A 100 11.00 -1.88 -11.68
CA THR A 100 10.90 -2.46 -10.34
C THR A 100 11.51 -3.84 -10.33
N ALA A 101 12.25 -4.15 -9.27
CA ALA A 101 12.71 -5.49 -8.96
C ALA A 101 12.27 -5.82 -7.53
N LYS A 102 11.53 -6.91 -7.37
CA LYS A 102 11.00 -7.36 -6.07
C LYS A 102 11.61 -8.71 -5.74
N VAL A 103 12.00 -8.86 -4.48
CA VAL A 103 12.43 -10.13 -3.90
C VAL A 103 11.62 -10.34 -2.64
N SER A 104 10.83 -11.40 -2.60
CA SER A 104 10.02 -11.76 -1.43
C SER A 104 10.66 -12.93 -0.71
N TYR A 105 10.73 -12.88 0.63
CA TYR A 105 11.31 -13.96 1.44
C TYR A 105 10.36 -14.48 2.51
N VAL A 106 9.40 -13.67 2.95
CA VAL A 106 8.40 -14.06 3.96
C VAL A 106 7.04 -13.52 3.55
N LYS A 107 6.01 -14.36 3.68
CA LYS A 107 4.62 -13.93 3.63
C LYS A 107 3.99 -14.11 5.01
N LEU A 108 3.35 -13.05 5.50
CA LEU A 108 2.56 -13.08 6.73
C LEU A 108 1.10 -12.85 6.39
N TRP A 109 0.20 -13.65 6.94
CA TRP A 109 -1.24 -13.37 6.89
C TRP A 109 -1.90 -13.56 8.25
N ALA A 110 -2.77 -12.62 8.58
CA ALA A 110 -3.52 -12.58 9.81
C ALA A 110 -4.89 -13.23 9.59
N PHE A 111 -5.25 -14.17 10.47
CA PHE A 111 -6.60 -14.70 10.53
C PHE A 111 -7.47 -13.80 11.41
N THR A 112 -8.04 -12.77 10.76
CA THR A 112 -8.73 -11.66 11.44
C THR A 112 -9.89 -12.06 12.36
N PRO A 113 -10.69 -13.12 12.11
CA PRO A 113 -11.80 -13.47 13.01
C PRO A 113 -11.41 -13.82 14.45
N PHE A 114 -10.15 -14.19 14.70
CA PHE A 114 -9.65 -14.52 16.05
C PHE A 114 -8.75 -13.43 16.64
N LEU A 115 -8.54 -12.33 15.92
CA LEU A 115 -7.72 -11.22 16.42
C LEU A 115 -8.60 -10.18 17.13
N ASN A 116 -8.11 -9.72 18.27
CA ASN A 116 -8.74 -8.63 19.00
C ASN A 116 -8.34 -7.27 18.40
N LEU A 117 -9.19 -6.26 18.59
CA LEU A 117 -8.83 -4.87 18.30
C LEU A 117 -7.69 -4.41 19.23
N SER A 118 -6.83 -3.53 18.73
CA SER A 118 -5.85 -2.86 19.56
C SER A 118 -6.55 -1.99 20.60
N ASP A 119 -5.94 -1.79 21.78
CA ASP A 119 -6.56 -0.96 22.83
C ASP A 119 -6.90 0.46 22.34
N PRO A 120 -6.02 1.16 21.57
CA PRO A 120 -6.36 2.47 21.02
C PRO A 120 -7.54 2.44 20.05
N PHE A 121 -7.58 1.46 19.14
CA PHE A 121 -8.66 1.39 18.16
C PHE A 121 -9.98 1.00 18.81
N ARG A 122 -9.94 0.04 19.75
CA ARG A 122 -11.10 -0.34 20.57
C ARG A 122 -11.68 0.89 21.28
N TYR A 123 -10.84 1.70 21.91
CA TYR A 123 -11.28 2.93 22.58
C TYR A 123 -11.99 3.89 21.61
N VAL A 124 -11.45 4.10 20.41
CA VAL A 124 -12.09 4.97 19.40
C VAL A 124 -13.45 4.44 18.97
N ILE A 125 -13.59 3.13 18.80
CA ILE A 125 -14.86 2.49 18.43
C ILE A 125 -15.89 2.54 19.56
N GLU A 126 -15.47 2.30 20.81
CA GLU A 126 -16.34 2.37 22.00
C GLU A 126 -16.88 3.78 22.25
N ASN A 127 -16.15 4.82 21.84
CA ASN A 127 -16.56 6.22 21.96
C ASN A 127 -17.21 6.79 20.69
N LEU A 128 -17.50 5.95 19.69
CA LEU A 128 -18.15 6.39 18.47
C LEU A 128 -19.55 6.96 18.80
N PRO A 129 -19.85 8.22 18.45
CA PRO A 129 -21.17 8.79 18.69
C PRO A 129 -22.24 7.93 17.98
N CYS A 130 -23.34 7.66 18.69
CA CYS A 130 -24.40 6.82 18.16
C CYS A 130 -25.37 7.62 17.29
N CYS A 131 -26.18 6.85 16.56
CA CYS A 131 -27.59 7.15 16.26
C CYS A 131 -27.97 7.78 14.91
N ASN A 132 -27.03 8.16 14.02
CA ASN A 132 -27.29 8.23 12.57
C ASN A 132 -25.99 8.32 11.76
N PHE A 133 -25.79 7.45 10.77
CA PHE A 133 -24.62 7.51 9.87
C PHE A 133 -24.54 8.79 9.02
N ASN A 134 -25.67 9.50 8.87
CA ASN A 134 -25.74 10.79 8.17
C ASN A 134 -25.64 11.99 9.13
N ASP A 135 -25.35 11.76 10.41
CA ASP A 135 -25.10 12.84 11.35
C ASP A 135 -23.70 13.43 11.09
N THR A 136 -23.63 14.75 11.00
CA THR A 136 -22.38 15.48 10.73
C THR A 136 -21.36 15.22 11.84
N ASP A 137 -21.84 14.99 13.07
CA ASP A 137 -20.98 14.70 14.22
C ASP A 137 -20.33 13.32 14.13
N VAL A 138 -21.04 12.33 13.59
CA VAL A 138 -20.49 10.98 13.34
C VAL A 138 -19.45 11.04 12.23
N GLU A 139 -19.75 11.71 11.11
CA GLU A 139 -18.81 11.86 10.00
C GLU A 139 -17.53 12.59 10.45
N LYS A 140 -17.68 13.69 11.19
CA LYS A 140 -16.55 14.43 11.75
C LYS A 140 -15.71 13.56 12.68
N TYR A 141 -16.34 12.81 13.58
CA TYR A 141 -15.65 11.91 14.49
C TYR A 141 -14.86 10.84 13.74
N ILE A 142 -15.46 10.20 12.72
CA ILE A 142 -14.78 9.19 11.89
C ILE A 142 -13.56 9.79 11.19
N ASN A 143 -13.70 10.96 10.57
CA ASN A 143 -12.60 11.62 9.88
C ASN A 143 -11.45 11.98 10.84
N GLU A 144 -11.76 12.56 11.99
CA GLU A 144 -10.78 13.06 12.95
C GLU A 144 -10.13 11.94 13.78
N ASN A 145 -10.88 10.90 14.17
CA ASN A 145 -10.41 9.90 15.14
C ASN A 145 -10.10 8.54 14.51
N ILE A 146 -10.74 8.18 13.40
CA ILE A 146 -10.48 6.91 12.71
C ILE A 146 -9.53 7.13 11.53
N PHE A 147 -9.91 7.94 10.54
CA PHE A 147 -9.12 8.06 9.32
C PHE A 147 -7.79 8.78 9.55
N ALA A 148 -7.76 9.86 10.33
CA ALA A 148 -6.52 10.59 10.60
C ALA A 148 -5.49 9.76 11.40
N TYR A 149 -5.94 8.86 12.30
CA TYR A 149 -5.04 8.11 13.19
C TYR A 149 -4.78 6.67 12.74
N CYS A 150 -5.81 5.97 12.28
CA CYS A 150 -5.77 4.55 11.92
C CYS A 150 -5.80 4.31 10.40
N GLY A 151 -6.02 5.35 9.60
CA GLY A 151 -6.10 5.25 8.15
C GLY A 151 -7.46 4.74 7.66
N PHE A 152 -7.58 4.63 6.33
CA PHE A 152 -8.81 4.19 5.66
C PHE A 152 -8.93 2.66 5.54
N SER A 153 -7.82 1.95 5.76
CA SER A 153 -7.72 0.50 5.61
C SER A 153 -6.72 -0.06 6.60
N TYR A 154 -6.75 -1.39 6.77
CA TYR A 154 -5.75 -2.12 7.55
C TYR A 154 -5.17 -3.26 6.73
N THR A 155 -3.94 -3.63 7.03
CA THR A 155 -3.22 -4.70 6.33
C THR A 155 -3.45 -6.02 7.05
N TRP A 156 -4.00 -7.00 6.35
CA TRP A 156 -4.20 -8.37 6.87
C TRP A 156 -3.21 -9.37 6.28
N THR A 157 -2.62 -9.08 5.12
CA THR A 157 -1.51 -9.85 4.52
C THR A 157 -0.37 -8.90 4.16
N VAL A 158 0.87 -9.31 4.46
CA VAL A 158 2.07 -8.56 4.06
C VAL A 158 3.13 -9.52 3.51
N MET A 159 3.73 -9.13 2.39
CA MET A 159 4.94 -9.78 1.88
C MET A 159 6.15 -8.95 2.32
N LEU A 160 7.05 -9.60 3.04
CA LEU A 160 8.31 -9.03 3.47
C LEU A 160 9.40 -9.42 2.48
N GLY A 161 10.17 -8.40 2.08
CA GLY A 161 11.01 -8.47 0.91
C GLY A 161 11.96 -7.29 0.79
N GLY A 162 12.71 -7.29 -0.31
CA GLY A 162 13.37 -6.11 -0.85
C GLY A 162 12.64 -5.65 -2.11
N ILE A 163 12.47 -4.34 -2.26
CA ILE A 163 11.99 -3.74 -3.49
C ILE A 163 13.04 -2.71 -3.92
N ALA A 164 13.60 -2.90 -5.11
CA ALA A 164 14.39 -1.89 -5.79
C ALA A 164 13.51 -1.23 -6.87
N GLN A 165 13.54 0.09 -6.94
CA GLN A 165 12.75 0.88 -7.89
C GLN A 165 13.64 1.92 -8.54
N GLN A 166 13.48 2.09 -9.85
CA GLN A 166 14.15 3.13 -10.62
C GLN A 166 13.14 3.82 -11.52
N ASN A 167 13.15 5.15 -11.45
CA ASN A 167 12.29 6.01 -12.25
C ASN A 167 13.20 6.83 -13.18
N MET A 168 13.02 6.69 -14.49
CA MET A 168 13.71 7.53 -15.47
C MET A 168 12.66 8.35 -16.23
N PHE A 169 12.83 9.66 -16.25
CA PHE A 169 11.93 10.58 -16.92
C PHE A 169 12.51 10.93 -18.29
N ILE A 170 11.69 10.80 -19.33
CA ILE A 170 12.08 11.09 -20.71
C ILE A 170 11.12 12.15 -21.25
N ASP A 171 11.66 13.27 -21.72
CA ASP A 171 10.86 14.33 -22.33
C ASP A 171 10.26 13.83 -23.67
N LYS A 172 8.94 13.96 -23.84
CA LYS A 172 8.24 13.54 -25.05
C LYS A 172 8.71 14.27 -26.30
N LEU A 173 9.14 15.53 -26.18
CA LEU A 173 9.68 16.31 -27.30
C LEU A 173 11.05 15.76 -27.74
N GLN A 174 11.87 15.31 -26.79
CA GLN A 174 13.16 14.68 -27.10
C GLN A 174 12.96 13.32 -27.77
N LEU A 175 12.02 12.51 -27.30
CA LEU A 175 11.62 11.25 -27.94
C LEU A 175 11.19 11.45 -29.40
N ALA A 176 10.25 12.37 -29.65
CA ALA A 176 9.77 12.65 -31.00
C ALA A 176 10.91 13.13 -31.94
N THR A 177 11.88 13.88 -31.41
CA THR A 177 13.04 14.36 -32.19
C THR A 177 14.01 13.23 -32.53
N ILE A 178 14.16 12.22 -31.66
CA ILE A 178 15.00 11.06 -31.90
C ILE A 178 14.36 10.14 -32.95
N GLU A 179 13.05 9.91 -32.84
CA GLU A 179 12.29 9.08 -33.78
C GLU A 179 12.30 9.69 -35.19
N GLN A 180 12.16 11.01 -35.32
CA GLN A 180 12.22 11.69 -36.62
C GLN A 180 13.60 11.69 -37.27
N LYS A 181 14.69 11.47 -36.52
CA LYS A 181 16.06 11.39 -37.07
C LYS A 181 16.47 9.99 -37.52
N GLN A 182 15.65 8.98 -37.21
CA GLN A 182 15.88 7.59 -37.63
C GLN A 182 15.18 7.25 -38.96
N PHE A 183 14.40 8.18 -39.51
CA PHE A 183 13.80 8.14 -40.84
C PHE A 183 14.38 9.27 -41.72
#